data_AF-A0AA43UF34-F1
#
_entry.id   AF-A0AA43UF34-F1
#
_cell.length_a   1.000
_cell.length_b   1.000
_cell.length_c   1.000
_cell.angle_alpha   90.00
_cell.angle_beta   90.00
_cell.angle_gamma   90.00
#
_symmetry.space_group_name_H-M   'P 1'
#
loop_
_entity.id
_entity.type
_entity.pdbx_description
1 polymer ?
#
loop_
_entity_poly.entity_id
_entity_poly.type
_entity_poly.pdbx_seq_one_letter_code
_entity_poly.pdbx_strand_id
1 'polypeptide(L)'
;MDSGPRADIKTLIVDPETFIQELSDEKVRLLLMELEMLMEEYERENTIMYLASNYSSNKHLAFSALRAMHDYEIKEFQEITKKKLLEEIKRRKEAKKSAL
;
A
#
# COMPACT_ATOMS: atom_id res chain seq x y z
N MET A 1 -24.14 -5.20 11.48
CA MET A 1 -22.92 -4.39 11.52
C MET A 1 -21.86 -5.26 12.17
N ASP A 2 -20.94 -5.80 11.37
CA ASP A 2 -19.93 -6.74 11.86
C ASP A 2 -18.66 -5.95 12.17
N SER A 3 -18.63 -5.33 13.34
CA SER A 3 -17.45 -4.64 13.88
C SER A 3 -16.56 -5.64 14.60
N GLY A 4 -16.08 -6.64 13.86
CA GLY A 4 -15.07 -7.60 14.31
C GLY A 4 -13.64 -7.08 14.04
N PRO A 5 -12.60 -7.77 14.55
CA PRO A 5 -11.19 -7.39 14.41
C PRO A 5 -10.71 -7.19 12.96
N ARG A 6 -11.48 -7.64 11.96
CA ARG A 6 -11.26 -7.40 10.52
C ARG A 6 -11.43 -5.93 10.11
N ALA A 7 -12.27 -5.16 10.80
CA ALA A 7 -12.42 -3.73 10.52
C ALA A 7 -11.17 -2.91 10.94
N ASP A 8 -10.42 -3.40 11.93
CA ASP A 8 -9.23 -2.74 12.49
C ASP A 8 -7.93 -3.02 11.72
N ILE A 9 -7.94 -3.97 10.80
CA ILE A 9 -6.73 -4.20 10.00
C ILE A 9 -6.52 -3.08 8.97
N LYS A 10 -7.61 -2.46 8.49
CA LYS A 10 -7.56 -1.27 7.63
C LYS A 10 -6.92 -0.05 8.33
N THR A 11 -7.02 0.04 9.66
CA THR A 11 -6.37 1.07 10.48
C THR A 11 -4.95 0.68 10.92
N LEU A 12 -4.62 -0.61 11.02
CA LEU A 12 -3.27 -1.11 11.32
C LEU A 12 -2.32 -1.09 10.11
N ILE A 13 -2.87 -1.08 8.90
CA ILE A 13 -2.12 -1.17 7.66
C ILE A 13 -2.29 0.10 6.83
N VAL A 14 -1.88 1.22 7.42
CA VAL A 14 -1.41 2.41 6.68
C VAL A 14 -2.52 3.35 6.21
N ASP A 15 -2.25 4.64 6.38
CA ASP A 15 -2.82 5.71 5.56
C ASP A 15 -1.80 6.05 4.46
N PRO A 16 -1.88 5.41 3.27
CA PRO A 16 -0.85 5.58 2.25
C PRO A 16 -0.87 7.01 1.73
N GLU A 17 -1.98 7.72 1.91
CA GLU A 17 -2.16 9.07 1.40
C GLU A 17 -1.18 10.04 2.09
N THR A 18 -1.14 10.04 3.43
CA THR A 18 -0.19 10.89 4.17
C THR A 18 1.26 10.51 3.89
N PHE A 19 1.58 9.21 3.85
CA PHE A 19 2.95 8.75 3.61
C PHE A 19 3.42 9.02 2.16
N ILE A 20 2.60 8.71 1.17
CA ILE A 20 2.94 8.85 -0.25
C ILE A 20 3.12 10.34 -0.59
N GLN A 21 2.31 11.25 -0.02
CA GLN A 21 2.40 12.69 -0.29
C GLN A 21 3.77 13.29 0.05
N GLU A 22 4.47 12.76 1.06
CA GLU A 22 5.80 13.24 1.46
C GLU A 22 6.94 12.68 0.59
N LEU A 23 6.68 11.64 -0.20
CA LEU A 23 7.68 10.99 -1.03
C LEU A 23 7.96 11.77 -2.33
N SER A 24 9.19 11.66 -2.84
CA SER A 24 9.54 12.17 -4.18
C SER A 24 8.78 11.43 -5.29
N ASP A 25 8.60 12.07 -6.45
CA ASP A 25 7.94 11.44 -7.61
C ASP A 25 8.57 10.12 -8.02
N GLU A 26 9.90 10.07 -7.94
CA GLU A 26 10.68 8.87 -8.24
C GLU A 26 10.35 7.75 -7.26
N LYS A 27 10.29 8.05 -5.96
CA LYS A 27 10.01 7.04 -4.94
C LYS A 27 8.58 6.51 -5.04
N VAL A 28 7.60 7.35 -5.37
CA VAL A 28 6.22 6.90 -5.62
C VAL A 28 6.14 5.96 -6.82
N ARG A 29 6.86 6.25 -7.92
CA ARG A 29 6.90 5.36 -9.10
C ARG A 29 7.61 4.05 -8.80
N LEU A 30 8.70 4.08 -8.03
CA LEU A 30 9.42 2.88 -7.61
C LEU A 30 8.52 1.96 -6.79
N LEU A 31 7.81 2.50 -5.79
CA LEU A 31 6.89 1.73 -4.96
C LEU A 31 5.76 1.08 -5.76
N LEU A 32 5.23 1.79 -6.77
CA LEU A 32 4.23 1.24 -7.69
C LEU A 32 4.80 0.06 -8.50
N MET A 33 5.97 0.23 -9.11
CA MET A 33 6.62 -0.82 -9.91
C MET A 33 6.91 -2.06 -9.07
N GLU A 34 7.50 -1.88 -7.89
CA GLU A 34 7.81 -2.97 -6.96
C GLU A 34 6.53 -3.68 -6.47
N LEU A 35 5.44 -2.94 -6.24
CA LEU A 35 4.14 -3.53 -5.90
C LEU A 35 3.54 -4.33 -7.07
N GLU A 36 3.63 -3.83 -8.30
CA GLU A 36 3.13 -4.53 -9.48
C GLU A 36 3.87 -5.86 -9.72
N MET A 37 5.20 -5.86 -9.59
CA MET A 37 6.00 -7.09 -9.68
C MET A 37 5.59 -8.11 -8.61
N LEU A 38 5.38 -7.64 -7.38
CA LEU A 38 4.95 -8.48 -6.26
C LEU A 38 3.54 -9.06 -6.44
N MET A 39 2.66 -8.35 -7.15
CA MET A 39 1.32 -8.84 -7.49
C MET A 39 1.37 -9.90 -8.59
N GLU A 40 2.26 -9.76 -9.57
CA GLU A 40 2.46 -10.71 -10.67
C GLU A 40 3.04 -12.04 -10.15
N GLU A 41 4.07 -11.95 -9.30
CA GLU A 41 4.76 -13.10 -8.70
C GLU A 41 4.39 -13.28 -7.23
N TYR A 42 3.07 -13.32 -6.93
CA TYR A 42 2.59 -13.39 -5.54
C TYR A 42 3.22 -14.57 -4.78
N GLU A 43 4.15 -14.24 -3.87
CA GLU A 43 4.66 -15.12 -2.83
C GLU A 43 4.27 -14.49 -1.50
N ARG A 44 3.58 -15.25 -0.66
CA ARG A 44 2.88 -14.72 0.50
C ARG A 44 3.84 -14.06 1.49
N GLU A 45 4.94 -14.71 1.83
CA GLU A 45 5.85 -14.21 2.86
C GLU A 45 6.58 -12.93 2.40
N ASN A 46 7.09 -12.95 1.16
CA ASN A 46 7.69 -11.78 0.52
C ASN A 46 6.69 -10.63 0.42
N THR A 47 5.43 -10.94 0.10
CA THR A 47 4.38 -9.93 -0.01
C THR A 47 4.12 -9.27 1.34
N ILE A 48 3.96 -10.08 2.39
CA ILE A 48 3.73 -9.58 3.74
C ILE A 48 4.91 -8.71 4.22
N MET A 49 6.15 -9.17 4.01
CA MET A 49 7.35 -8.41 4.39
C MET A 49 7.43 -7.07 3.66
N TYR A 50 7.18 -7.06 2.35
CA TYR A 50 7.21 -5.86 1.53
C TYR A 50 6.14 -4.86 1.97
N LEU A 51 4.90 -5.32 2.13
CA LEU A 51 3.78 -4.45 2.49
C LEU A 51 3.97 -3.83 3.89
N ALA A 52 4.39 -4.64 4.86
CA ALA A 52 4.68 -4.17 6.22
C ALA A 52 5.82 -3.15 6.25
N SER A 53 6.83 -3.31 5.41
CA SER A 53 8.04 -2.47 5.42
C SER A 53 7.89 -1.13 4.71
N ASN A 54 7.10 -1.10 3.63
CA ASN A 54 7.04 0.04 2.73
C ASN A 54 5.80 0.88 2.89
N TYR A 55 4.76 0.32 3.51
CA TYR A 55 3.55 1.07 3.73
C TYR A 55 3.34 1.36 5.23
N SER A 56 3.77 0.53 6.19
CA SER A 56 3.46 0.81 7.62
C SER A 56 4.53 1.57 8.39
N SER A 57 4.08 2.50 9.25
CA SER A 57 4.89 3.14 10.28
C SER A 57 5.25 2.18 11.43
N ASN A 58 4.50 1.08 11.62
CA ASN A 58 4.81 0.02 12.57
C ASN A 58 4.91 -1.34 11.88
N LYS A 59 6.12 -1.66 11.42
CA LYS A 59 6.43 -2.86 10.65
C LYS A 59 6.04 -4.15 11.37
N HIS A 60 6.31 -4.23 12.68
CA HIS A 60 6.04 -5.45 13.45
C HIS A 60 4.55 -5.73 13.57
N LEU A 61 3.74 -4.72 13.90
CA LEU A 61 2.29 -4.89 13.99
C LEU A 61 1.65 -5.16 12.61
N ALA A 62 2.10 -4.46 11.57
CA ALA A 62 1.63 -4.68 10.21
C ALA A 62 1.94 -6.10 9.72
N PHE A 63 3.16 -6.59 9.98
CA PHE A 63 3.56 -7.96 9.63
C PHE A 63 2.67 -8.99 10.34
N SER A 64 2.45 -8.85 11.65
CA SER A 64 1.58 -9.75 12.41
C SER A 64 0.13 -9.74 11.91
N ALA A 65 -0.41 -8.56 11.59
CA ALA A 65 -1.77 -8.44 11.05
C ALA A 65 -1.90 -9.08 9.66
N LEU A 66 -0.96 -8.79 8.75
CA LEU A 66 -0.93 -9.36 7.41
C LEU A 66 -0.77 -10.89 7.42
N ARG A 67 0.04 -11.44 8.33
CA ARG A 67 0.16 -12.90 8.49
C ARG A 67 -1.13 -13.58 8.92
N ALA A 68 -2.00 -12.89 9.67
CA ALA A 68 -3.28 -13.42 10.12
C ALA A 68 -4.37 -13.39 9.03
N MET A 69 -4.15 -12.65 7.94
CA MET A 69 -5.11 -12.54 6.82
C MET A 69 -5.08 -13.74 5.89
N HIS A 70 -6.20 -14.00 5.22
CA HIS A 70 -6.23 -14.88 4.05
C HIS A 70 -5.58 -14.21 2.82
N ASP A 71 -5.10 -15.02 1.87
CA ASP A 71 -4.45 -14.50 0.64
C ASP A 71 -5.35 -13.55 -0.16
N TYR A 72 -6.67 -13.78 -0.20
CA TYR A 72 -7.58 -12.90 -0.92
C TYR A 72 -7.66 -11.50 -0.28
N GLU A 73 -7.53 -11.40 1.05
CA GLU A 73 -7.52 -10.13 1.78
C GLU A 73 -6.21 -9.37 1.53
N ILE A 74 -5.08 -10.09 1.46
CA ILE A 74 -3.77 -9.51 1.12
C ILE A 74 -3.78 -8.97 -0.32
N LYS A 75 -4.34 -9.73 -1.27
CA LYS A 75 -4.46 -9.30 -2.67
C LYS A 75 -5.38 -8.10 -2.82
N GLU A 76 -6.51 -8.07 -2.10
CA GLU A 76 -7.38 -6.89 -2.04
C GLU A 76 -6.61 -5.66 -1.52
N PHE A 77 -5.78 -5.83 -0.50
CA PHE A 77 -4.94 -4.76 0.01
C PHE A 77 -3.90 -4.26 -1.01
N GLN A 78 -3.26 -5.15 -1.76
CA GLN A 78 -2.35 -4.79 -2.85
C GLN A 78 -3.07 -3.93 -3.91
N GLU A 79 -4.27 -4.32 -4.32
CA GLU A 79 -5.09 -3.58 -5.30
C GLU A 79 -5.47 -2.17 -4.79
N ILE A 80 -5.86 -2.06 -3.52
CA ILE A 80 -6.19 -0.77 -2.90
C ILE A 80 -4.94 0.13 -2.86
N THR A 81 -3.80 -0.43 -2.46
CA THR A 81 -2.53 0.30 -2.39
C THR A 81 -2.08 0.78 -3.77
N LYS A 82 -2.20 -0.08 -4.79
CA LYS A 82 -1.93 0.24 -6.18
C LYS A 82 -2.77 1.41 -6.67
N LYS A 83 -4.09 1.40 -6.41
CA LYS A 83 -5.00 2.49 -6.78
C LYS A 83 -4.56 3.82 -6.16
N LYS A 84 -4.24 3.84 -4.87
CA LYS A 84 -3.76 5.05 -4.18
C LYS A 84 -2.46 5.61 -4.76
N LEU A 85 -1.49 4.74 -5.11
CA LEU A 85 -0.26 5.17 -5.77
C LEU A 85 -0.51 5.78 -7.15
N LEU A 86 -1.39 5.17 -7.95
CA LEU A 86 -1.76 5.68 -9.27
C LEU A 86 -2.49 7.03 -9.20
N GLU A 87 -3.42 7.18 -8.24
CA GLU A 87 -4.14 8.42 -7.97
C GLU A 87 -3.18 9.55 -7.60
N GLU A 88 -2.19 9.28 -6.75
CA GLU A 88 -1.18 10.27 -6.39
C GLU A 88 -0.34 10.69 -7.62
N ILE A 89 0.14 9.73 -8.40
CA ILE A 89 0.93 10.03 -9.61
C ILE A 89 0.13 10.94 -10.56
N LYS A 90 -1.17 10.66 -10.72
CA LYS A 90 -2.08 11.49 -11.53
C LYS A 90 -2.21 12.89 -10.96
N ARG A 91 -2.48 13.02 -9.65
CA ARG A 91 -2.61 14.31 -8.95
C ARG A 91 -1.37 15.19 -9.15
N ARG A 92 -0.17 14.62 -9.02
CA ARG A 92 1.09 15.35 -9.22
C ARG A 92 1.31 15.80 -10.67
N LYS A 93 0.93 14.95 -11.64
CA LYS A 93 0.97 15.32 -13.07
C LYS A 93 0.04 16.49 -13.37
N GLU A 94 -1.15 16.51 -12.78
CA GLU A 94 -2.12 17.59 -12.95
C GLU A 94 -1.62 18.90 -12.31
N ALA A 95 -1.10 18.85 -11.09
CA ALA A 95 -0.53 20.02 -10.41
C ALA A 95 0.61 20.68 -11.21
N LYS A 96 1.48 19.88 -11.84
CA LYS A 96 2.56 20.40 -12.71
C LYS A 96 2.06 21.04 -14.00
N LYS A 97 0.96 20.53 -14.57
CA LYS A 97 0.35 21.12 -15.78
C LYS A 97 -0.33 22.45 -15.48
N SER A 98 -0.93 22.61 -14.30
CA SER A 98 -1.57 23.85 -13.88
C SER A 98 -0.59 24.95 -13.44
N ALA A 99 0.69 24.61 -13.26
CA ALA A 99 1.75 25.54 -12.89
C ALA A 99 2.53 26.10 -14.10
N LEU A 100 2.18 25.70 -15.32
CA LEU A 100 2.73 26.15 -16.61
C LEU A 100 1.72 27.05 -17.33
#